data_AF-A0A832WPS4-F1
#
_entry.id   AF-A0A832WPS4-F1
#
_cell.length_a   1.000
_cell.length_b   1.000
_cell.length_c   1.000
_cell.angle_alpha   90.00
_cell.angle_beta   90.00
_cell.angle_gamma   90.00
#
_symmetry.space_group_name_H-M   'P 1'
#
loop_
_entity.id
_entity.type
_entity.pdbx_description
1 polymer ?
#
loop_
_entity_poly.entity_id
_entity_poly.type
_entity_poly.pdbx_seq_one_letter_code
_entity_poly.pdbx_strand_id
1 'polypeptide(L)'
;MDHRDKLLKLVQEKGPLLPSQINKELNTNVLFASAMLSEMVDTKKLRLTNLKVGGSPLYYYPGQEEKLQEFSHRLNEKDKKTFDLLKAKKVVRDKDQEPLIRVSLREIKDFAIPLQVTVNDNKELFWKFYMLGDDDAEKIIRDYLEKHNYLRPEGESKEKKGSREEKKEEARREAEKEKTRTEGRHKEAERKREAQMTIADMGTRQHKEEIREESREDVATREEDIDDSTKMAEHQIEAQATEIKQDIRVADQTELNYSYSFSFSSKEPEPETKAEEKKEPEVQALPLDDEFFNKIQELFDSGGIIVEDFNLIRKGTEYDFVIRVPSPVGELRYFCKAKSKKKLNDGDVSAAFVAGQMKGLPVIMLTMGEMTARAKEMVEKDFKSFVVKNIE
;
A
#
# COMPACT_ATOMS: atom_id res chain seq x y z
N MET A 1 -5.84 16.86 37.81
CA MET A 1 -5.91 16.69 36.34
C MET A 1 -5.67 15.23 36.04
N ASP A 2 -6.61 14.61 35.33
CA ASP A 2 -6.48 13.23 34.84
C ASP A 2 -5.22 13.12 33.95
N HIS A 3 -4.59 11.95 33.92
CA HIS A 3 -3.42 11.69 33.07
C HIS A 3 -3.74 11.91 31.59
N ARG A 4 -5.00 11.67 31.20
CA ARG A 4 -5.52 11.90 29.85
C ARG A 4 -5.53 13.38 29.44
N ASP A 5 -5.97 14.25 30.34
CA ASP A 5 -6.01 15.70 30.07
C ASP A 5 -4.59 16.26 29.93
N LYS A 6 -3.66 15.75 30.75
CA LYS A 6 -2.23 16.11 30.64
C LYS A 6 -1.63 15.63 29.32
N LEU A 7 -1.96 14.40 28.89
CA LEU A 7 -1.52 13.85 27.62
C LEU A 7 -2.01 14.70 26.45
N LEU A 8 -3.30 15.07 26.43
CA LEU A 8 -3.88 15.88 25.36
C LEU A 8 -3.20 17.25 25.26
N LYS A 9 -2.98 17.92 26.40
CA LYS A 9 -2.23 19.19 26.42
C LYS A 9 -0.81 19.02 25.92
N LEU A 10 -0.14 17.95 26.33
CA LEU A 10 1.23 17.67 25.91
C LEU A 10 1.34 17.50 24.39
N VAL A 11 0.44 16.74 23.76
CA VAL A 11 0.40 16.57 22.29
C VAL A 11 0.00 17.88 21.61
N GLN A 12 -0.95 18.62 22.16
CA GLN A 12 -1.37 19.91 21.63
C GLN A 12 -0.24 20.96 21.63
N GLU A 13 0.60 20.97 22.67
CA GLU A 13 1.74 21.88 22.79
C GLU A 13 2.94 21.43 21.93
N LYS A 14 3.37 20.17 22.08
CA LYS A 14 4.60 19.65 21.46
C LYS A 14 4.42 19.18 20.02
N GLY A 15 3.20 18.89 19.58
CA GLY A 15 2.93 18.35 18.25
C GLY A 15 2.92 16.82 18.21
N PRO A 16 3.21 16.23 17.04
CA PRO A 16 3.23 14.77 16.87
C PRO A 16 4.27 14.09 17.79
N LEU A 17 3.82 13.13 18.60
CA LEU A 17 4.65 12.46 19.60
C LEU A 17 4.59 10.93 19.50
N LEU A 18 5.68 10.29 19.93
CA LEU A 18 5.78 8.84 20.11
C LEU A 18 5.38 8.42 21.53
N PRO A 19 4.94 7.16 21.73
CA PRO A 19 4.69 6.60 23.07
C PRO A 19 5.89 6.74 24.01
N SER A 20 7.12 6.61 23.47
CA SER A 20 8.39 6.73 24.20
C SER A 20 8.78 8.15 24.60
N GLN A 21 8.10 9.17 24.05
CA GLN A 21 8.25 10.57 24.48
C GLN A 21 7.22 10.88 25.57
N ILE A 22 6.01 10.35 25.43
CA ILE A 22 4.92 10.56 26.39
C ILE A 22 5.21 9.89 27.73
N ASN A 23 5.76 8.68 27.72
CA ASN A 23 6.04 7.95 28.95
C ASN A 23 7.10 8.66 29.82
N LYS A 24 8.09 9.34 29.21
CA LYS A 24 9.09 10.16 29.88
C LYS A 24 8.49 11.41 30.52
N GLU A 25 7.54 12.05 29.84
CA GLU A 25 6.88 13.26 30.33
C GLU A 25 5.84 12.98 31.42
N LEU A 26 5.12 11.87 31.29
CA LEU A 26 4.07 11.49 32.24
C LEU A 26 4.57 10.57 33.37
N ASN A 27 5.85 10.19 33.36
CA ASN A 27 6.46 9.21 34.27
C ASN A 27 5.68 7.89 34.32
N THR A 28 5.26 7.38 33.15
CA THR A 28 4.56 6.10 33.01
C THR A 28 5.42 5.09 32.26
N ASN A 29 4.96 3.83 32.16
CA ASN A 29 5.59 2.87 31.26
C ASN A 29 5.10 3.09 29.80
N VAL A 30 5.84 2.57 28.82
CA VAL A 30 5.51 2.70 27.39
C VAL A 30 4.17 2.02 27.08
N LEU A 31 3.88 0.88 27.70
CA LEU A 31 2.64 0.12 27.47
C LEU A 31 1.38 0.92 27.86
N PHE A 32 1.39 1.56 29.04
CA PHE A 32 0.32 2.45 29.51
C PHE A 32 0.24 3.71 28.64
N ALA A 33 1.37 4.28 28.22
CA ALA A 33 1.36 5.43 27.30
C ALA A 33 0.70 5.06 25.96
N SER A 34 1.05 3.90 25.40
CA SER A 34 0.43 3.38 24.16
C SER A 34 -1.07 3.09 24.35
N ALA A 35 -1.47 2.52 25.48
CA ALA A 35 -2.88 2.26 25.78
C ALA A 35 -3.69 3.56 25.91
N MET A 36 -3.15 4.57 26.63
CA MET A 36 -3.79 5.88 26.76
C MET A 36 -3.90 6.59 25.40
N LEU A 37 -2.86 6.50 24.56
CA LEU A 37 -2.88 7.07 23.22
C LEU A 37 -3.92 6.40 22.32
N SER A 38 -4.00 5.07 22.38
CA SER A 38 -5.00 4.31 21.63
C SER A 38 -6.41 4.71 22.05
N GLU A 39 -6.66 4.84 23.36
CA GLU A 39 -7.94 5.34 23.90
C GLU A 39 -8.25 6.77 23.41
N MET A 40 -7.25 7.66 23.34
CA MET A 40 -7.45 9.03 22.83
C MET A 40 -7.74 9.07 21.33
N VAL A 41 -7.20 8.13 20.56
CA VAL A 41 -7.50 7.96 19.13
C VAL A 41 -8.91 7.38 18.94
N ASP A 42 -9.29 6.36 19.71
CA ASP A 42 -10.63 5.76 19.67
C ASP A 42 -11.72 6.76 20.03
N THR A 43 -11.44 7.63 21.01
CA THR A 43 -12.31 8.75 21.39
C THR A 43 -12.22 9.94 20.43
N LYS A 44 -11.48 9.82 19.31
CA LYS A 44 -11.31 10.81 18.23
C LYS A 44 -10.71 12.15 18.69
N LYS A 45 -10.04 12.18 19.84
CA LYS A 45 -9.35 13.37 20.35
C LYS A 45 -7.95 13.53 19.76
N LEU A 46 -7.31 12.42 19.41
CA LEU A 46 -6.04 12.38 18.70
C LEU A 46 -6.18 11.61 17.38
N ARG A 47 -5.21 11.80 16.50
CA ARG A 47 -5.03 11.04 15.27
C ARG A 47 -3.69 10.31 15.29
N LEU A 48 -3.64 9.17 14.60
CA LEU A 48 -2.42 8.39 14.41
C LEU A 48 -1.87 8.62 13.00
N THR A 49 -0.55 8.53 12.84
CA THR A 49 0.13 8.59 11.54
C THR A 49 0.40 7.20 11.00
N ASN A 50 0.43 7.06 9.68
CA ASN A 50 0.89 5.84 9.03
C ASN A 50 2.42 5.74 9.02
N LEU A 51 3.13 6.86 9.10
CA LEU A 51 4.56 6.95 9.32
C LEU A 51 4.91 6.32 10.67
N LYS A 52 5.83 5.36 10.64
CA LYS A 52 6.36 4.70 11.84
C LYS A 52 7.80 5.12 12.07
N VAL A 53 8.12 5.41 13.32
CA VAL A 53 9.49 5.67 13.78
C VAL A 53 9.84 4.61 14.79
N GLY A 54 10.86 3.80 14.50
CA GLY A 54 11.23 2.68 15.37
C GLY A 54 10.07 1.71 15.59
N GLY A 55 9.24 1.50 14.56
CA GLY A 55 8.07 0.62 14.60
C GLY A 55 6.82 1.23 15.24
N SER A 56 6.91 2.39 15.90
CA SER A 56 5.76 3.05 16.54
C SER A 56 5.22 4.20 15.68
N PRO A 57 3.89 4.35 15.54
CA PRO A 57 3.29 5.52 14.88
C PRO A 57 3.44 6.77 15.75
N LEU A 58 3.31 7.93 15.12
CA LEU A 58 3.18 9.21 15.81
C LEU A 58 1.70 9.49 16.10
N TYR A 59 1.45 10.21 17.18
CA TYR A 59 0.13 10.64 17.59
C TYR A 59 0.10 12.15 17.64
N TYR A 60 -0.91 12.76 17.02
CA TYR A 60 -1.00 14.20 16.89
C TYR A 60 -2.42 14.70 17.15
N TYR A 61 -2.54 15.97 17.50
CA TYR A 61 -3.84 16.62 17.68
C TYR A 61 -4.37 17.07 16.31
N PRO A 62 -5.67 16.87 15.99
CA PRO A 62 -6.25 17.34 14.74
C PRO A 62 -5.99 18.84 14.52
N GLY A 63 -5.55 19.23 13.33
CA GLY A 63 -5.10 20.60 13.02
C GLY A 63 -3.58 20.81 13.11
N GLN A 64 -2.82 19.80 13.55
CA GLN A 64 -1.35 19.81 13.58
C GLN A 64 -0.70 19.07 12.40
N GLU A 65 -1.45 18.74 11.35
CA GLU A 65 -0.98 17.96 10.21
C GLU A 65 0.28 18.58 9.57
N GLU A 66 0.42 19.91 9.57
CA GLU A 66 1.60 20.61 9.05
C GLU A 66 2.89 20.18 9.76
N LYS A 67 2.84 19.90 11.07
CA LYS A 67 4.02 19.47 11.86
C LYS A 67 4.52 18.09 11.46
N LEU A 68 3.73 17.29 10.73
CA LEU A 68 4.17 15.99 10.22
C LEU A 68 5.34 16.11 9.23
N GLN A 69 5.52 17.27 8.56
CA GLN A 69 6.65 17.48 7.65
C GLN A 69 7.99 17.40 8.36
N GLU A 70 8.04 17.74 9.64
CA GLU A 70 9.25 17.65 10.44
C GLU A 70 9.77 16.21 10.50
N PHE A 71 8.90 15.22 10.29
CA PHE A 71 9.24 13.80 10.28
C PHE A 71 9.53 13.24 8.88
N SER A 72 9.43 14.05 7.82
CA SER A 72 9.73 13.63 6.44
C SER A 72 11.17 13.10 6.28
N HIS A 73 12.12 13.56 7.09
CA HIS A 73 13.50 13.07 7.10
C HIS A 73 13.63 11.60 7.54
N ARG A 74 12.59 11.05 8.20
CA ARG A 74 12.54 9.64 8.64
C ARG A 74 11.97 8.70 7.58
N LEU A 75 11.46 9.24 6.48
CA LEU A 75 11.11 8.45 5.32
C LEU A 75 12.35 7.82 4.71
N ASN A 76 12.20 6.65 4.09
CA ASN A 76 13.27 6.06 3.30
C ASN A 76 13.60 6.97 2.09
N GLU A 77 14.76 6.75 1.46
CA GLU A 77 15.24 7.62 0.38
C GLU A 77 14.24 7.77 -0.79
N LYS A 78 13.50 6.69 -1.09
CA LYS A 78 12.55 6.63 -2.21
C LYS A 78 11.25 7.40 -1.88
N ASP A 79 10.74 7.19 -0.69
CA ASP A 79 9.53 7.85 -0.18
C ASP A 79 9.79 9.32 0.06
N LYS A 80 11.00 9.68 0.51
CA LYS A 80 11.43 11.08 0.63
C LYS A 80 11.45 11.78 -0.74
N LYS A 81 12.01 11.15 -1.77
CA LYS A 81 11.97 11.69 -3.15
C LYS A 81 10.52 11.89 -3.64
N THR A 82 9.65 10.94 -3.33
CA THR A 82 8.23 10.99 -3.67
C THR A 82 7.51 12.12 -2.93
N PHE A 83 7.79 12.28 -1.64
CA PHE A 83 7.31 13.38 -0.82
C PHE A 83 7.76 14.73 -1.39
N ASP A 84 9.04 14.89 -1.71
CA ASP A 84 9.59 16.14 -2.27
C ASP A 84 8.93 16.48 -3.62
N LEU A 85 8.76 15.47 -4.47
CA LEU A 85 8.08 15.61 -5.76
C LEU A 85 6.61 16.03 -5.59
N LEU A 86 5.87 15.38 -4.69
CA LEU A 86 4.47 15.71 -4.43
C LEU A 86 4.32 17.09 -3.78
N LYS A 87 5.21 17.43 -2.84
CA LYS A 87 5.24 18.74 -2.17
C LYS A 87 5.51 19.89 -3.15
N ALA A 88 6.37 19.65 -4.15
CA ALA A 88 6.69 20.61 -5.20
C ALA A 88 5.57 20.74 -6.24
N LYS A 89 5.05 19.62 -6.75
CA LYS A 89 4.03 19.62 -7.82
C LYS A 89 2.61 19.86 -7.31
N LYS A 90 2.37 19.70 -6.01
CA LYS A 90 1.08 19.78 -5.29
C LYS A 90 0.08 18.70 -5.68
N VAL A 91 -0.07 18.40 -6.97
CA VAL A 91 -0.89 17.32 -7.49
C VAL A 91 -0.12 16.58 -8.58
N VAL A 92 -0.21 15.25 -8.57
CA VAL A 92 0.37 14.39 -9.61
C VAL A 92 -0.60 13.31 -10.05
N ARG A 93 -0.62 12.99 -11.33
CA ARG A 93 -1.43 11.89 -11.88
C ARG A 93 -0.70 10.56 -11.70
N ASP A 94 -1.38 9.56 -11.16
CA ASP A 94 -0.82 8.24 -10.85
C ASP A 94 -0.25 7.56 -12.09
N LYS A 95 -1.02 7.50 -13.18
CA LYS A 95 -0.63 6.84 -14.44
C LYS A 95 0.65 7.40 -15.06
N ASP A 96 0.94 8.67 -14.82
CA ASP A 96 2.09 9.37 -15.39
C ASP A 96 3.36 9.25 -14.52
N GLN A 97 3.26 8.65 -13.32
CA GLN A 97 4.42 8.42 -12.45
C GLN A 97 5.09 7.07 -12.72
N GLU A 98 6.40 7.01 -12.43
CA GLU A 98 7.16 5.77 -12.46
C GLU A 98 6.60 4.73 -11.48
N PRO A 99 6.71 3.41 -11.77
CA PRO A 99 6.17 2.36 -10.90
C PRO A 99 6.60 2.49 -9.43
N LEU A 100 7.86 2.86 -9.19
CA LEU A 100 8.40 3.03 -7.85
C LEU A 100 7.74 4.20 -7.10
N ILE A 101 7.54 5.34 -7.79
CA ILE A 101 6.86 6.52 -7.24
C ILE A 101 5.40 6.19 -6.93
N ARG A 102 4.71 5.42 -7.78
CA ARG A 102 3.32 4.98 -7.52
C ARG A 102 3.19 4.11 -6.28
N VAL A 103 4.16 3.23 -6.05
CA VAL A 103 4.22 2.44 -4.80
C VAL A 103 4.45 3.38 -3.63
N SER A 104 5.48 4.24 -3.70
CA SER A 104 5.76 5.20 -2.63
C SER A 104 4.57 6.11 -2.31
N LEU A 105 3.82 6.61 -3.29
CA LEU A 105 2.61 7.42 -3.10
C LEU A 105 1.53 6.71 -2.26
N ARG A 106 1.42 5.38 -2.39
CA ARG A 106 0.51 4.55 -1.60
C ARG A 106 1.01 4.32 -0.17
N GLU A 107 2.32 4.36 0.05
CA GLU A 107 2.95 4.19 1.36
C GLU A 107 2.94 5.48 2.18
N ILE A 108 3.15 6.64 1.54
CA ILE A 108 3.23 7.95 2.22
C ILE A 108 1.85 8.58 2.49
N LYS A 109 0.91 7.79 3.02
CA LYS A 109 -0.51 8.16 3.23
C LYS A 109 -0.70 9.41 4.11
N ASP A 110 0.24 9.74 4.99
CA ASP A 110 0.19 10.97 5.80
C ASP A 110 0.44 12.25 4.97
N PHE A 111 1.04 12.11 3.79
CA PHE A 111 1.44 13.22 2.94
C PHE A 111 0.75 13.22 1.57
N ALA A 112 0.26 12.06 1.11
CA ALA A 112 -0.37 11.86 -0.18
C ALA A 112 -1.82 11.39 -0.03
N ILE A 113 -2.74 12.21 -0.51
CA ILE A 113 -4.19 11.94 -0.50
C ILE A 113 -4.62 11.53 -1.91
N PRO A 114 -5.16 10.32 -2.11
CA PRO A 114 -5.67 9.90 -3.42
C PRO A 114 -6.97 10.64 -3.76
N LEU A 115 -7.07 11.13 -5.00
CA LEU A 115 -8.25 11.76 -5.58
C LEU A 115 -8.66 11.00 -6.85
N GLN A 116 -9.87 10.47 -6.87
CA GLN A 116 -10.42 9.84 -8.07
C GLN A 116 -11.26 10.87 -8.85
N VAL A 117 -10.91 11.07 -10.11
CA VAL A 117 -11.56 12.03 -11.01
C VAL A 117 -12.09 11.28 -12.21
N THR A 118 -13.33 11.58 -12.62
CA THR A 118 -13.94 10.97 -13.81
C THR A 118 -13.84 11.95 -14.97
N VAL A 119 -13.21 11.53 -16.07
CA VAL A 119 -13.01 12.33 -17.28
C VAL A 119 -13.44 11.49 -18.47
N ASN A 120 -14.45 11.93 -19.24
CA ASN A 120 -15.04 11.19 -20.37
C ASN A 120 -15.29 9.72 -20.02
N ASP A 121 -16.05 9.50 -18.93
CA ASP A 121 -16.40 8.17 -18.40
C ASP A 121 -15.23 7.29 -17.92
N ASN A 122 -14.00 7.79 -17.98
CA ASN A 122 -12.82 7.11 -17.46
C ASN A 122 -12.46 7.61 -16.05
N LYS A 123 -12.32 6.68 -15.11
CA LYS A 123 -11.79 7.00 -13.77
C LYS A 123 -10.27 7.14 -13.82
N GLU A 124 -9.79 8.25 -13.29
CA GLU A 124 -8.37 8.58 -13.19
C GLU A 124 -7.98 8.86 -11.75
N LEU A 125 -6.79 8.39 -11.36
CA LEU A 125 -6.26 8.60 -10.02
C LEU A 125 -5.22 9.72 -10.05
N PHE A 126 -5.46 10.72 -9.22
CA PHE A 126 -4.53 11.77 -8.88
C PHE A 126 -4.12 11.64 -7.42
N TRP A 127 -2.96 12.16 -7.09
CA TRP A 127 -2.46 12.25 -5.72
C TRP A 127 -2.27 13.72 -5.38
N LYS A 128 -2.94 14.15 -4.32
CA LYS A 128 -2.90 15.50 -3.78
C LYS A 128 -1.97 15.55 -2.59
N PHE A 129 -1.14 16.59 -2.51
CA PHE A 129 -0.37 16.90 -1.31
C PHE A 129 -1.33 17.23 -0.16
N TYR A 130 -1.13 16.62 1.00
CA TYR A 130 -2.08 16.67 2.11
C TYR A 130 -2.42 18.08 2.63
N MET A 131 -1.52 19.06 2.49
CA MET A 131 -1.80 20.46 2.87
C MET A 131 -2.58 21.26 1.83
N LEU A 132 -2.81 20.71 0.63
CA LEU A 132 -3.53 21.40 -0.43
C LEU A 132 -5.05 21.27 -0.21
N GLY A 133 -5.76 22.40 -0.27
CA GLY A 133 -7.23 22.40 -0.24
C GLY A 133 -7.82 21.68 -1.46
N ASP A 134 -9.04 21.16 -1.31
CA ASP A 134 -9.72 20.45 -2.40
C ASP A 134 -9.99 21.36 -3.60
N ASP A 135 -10.42 22.60 -3.37
CA ASP A 135 -10.69 23.60 -4.43
C ASP A 135 -9.45 23.91 -5.27
N ASP A 136 -8.28 24.02 -4.64
CA ASP A 136 -7.03 24.30 -5.34
C ASP A 136 -6.51 23.07 -6.08
N ALA A 137 -6.73 21.88 -5.52
CA ALA A 137 -6.45 20.63 -6.21
C ALA A 137 -7.30 20.48 -7.47
N GLU A 138 -8.59 20.82 -7.39
CA GLU A 138 -9.50 20.77 -8.52
C GLU A 138 -9.02 21.68 -9.66
N LYS A 139 -8.65 22.94 -9.36
CA LYS A 139 -8.11 23.87 -10.36
C LYS A 139 -6.88 23.29 -11.06
N ILE A 140 -5.92 22.77 -10.29
CA ILE A 140 -4.69 22.19 -10.84
C ILE A 140 -5.00 20.96 -11.72
N ILE A 141 -5.95 20.11 -11.32
CA ILE A 141 -6.36 18.94 -12.10
C ILE A 141 -7.06 19.37 -13.39
N ARG A 142 -7.98 20.34 -13.31
CA ARG A 142 -8.70 20.88 -14.47
C ARG A 142 -7.72 21.46 -15.50
N ASP A 143 -6.80 22.31 -15.04
CA ASP A 143 -5.73 22.89 -15.87
C ASP A 143 -4.87 21.78 -16.51
N TYR A 144 -4.55 20.73 -15.76
CA TYR A 144 -3.78 19.58 -16.26
C TYR A 144 -4.51 18.84 -17.39
N LEU A 145 -5.80 18.57 -17.21
CA LEU A 145 -6.64 17.86 -18.17
C LEU A 145 -6.88 18.67 -19.45
N GLU A 146 -7.10 19.98 -19.31
CA GLU A 146 -7.23 20.92 -20.43
C GLU A 146 -5.96 20.95 -21.28
N LYS A 147 -4.79 21.08 -20.64
CA LYS A 147 -3.48 21.13 -21.33
C LYS A 147 -3.18 19.88 -22.13
N HIS A 148 -3.64 18.73 -21.65
CA HIS A 148 -3.42 17.44 -22.30
C HIS A 148 -4.60 17.01 -23.20
N ASN A 149 -5.52 17.95 -23.48
CA ASN A 149 -6.59 17.80 -24.46
C ASN A 149 -7.58 16.67 -24.13
N TYR A 150 -7.71 16.30 -22.85
CA TYR A 150 -8.61 15.23 -22.40
C TYR A 150 -10.07 15.67 -22.31
N LEU A 151 -10.38 16.97 -22.45
CA LEU A 151 -11.77 17.49 -22.39
C LEU A 151 -12.42 17.68 -23.77
N ARG A 152 -11.77 17.28 -24.87
CA ARG A 152 -12.40 17.36 -26.20
C ARG A 152 -13.27 16.13 -26.46
N PRO A 153 -14.51 16.30 -26.96
CA PRO A 153 -15.31 15.18 -27.45
C PRO A 153 -14.54 14.42 -28.55
N GLU A 154 -14.68 13.09 -28.59
CA GLU A 154 -13.88 12.13 -29.40
C GLU A 154 -13.99 12.27 -30.95
N GLY A 155 -14.37 13.44 -31.48
CA GLY A 155 -14.61 13.64 -32.91
C GLY A 155 -13.38 13.87 -33.81
N GLU A 156 -12.23 14.33 -33.30
CA GLU A 156 -11.19 14.92 -34.20
C GLU A 156 -9.74 14.43 -34.04
N SER A 157 -9.41 13.56 -33.09
CA SER A 157 -7.99 13.25 -32.80
C SER A 157 -7.50 11.91 -33.36
N LYS A 158 -7.59 11.69 -34.68
CA LYS A 158 -6.86 10.59 -35.35
C LYS A 158 -5.47 10.98 -35.89
N GLU A 159 -5.10 12.26 -35.97
CA GLU A 159 -3.84 12.66 -36.64
C GLU A 159 -2.58 12.73 -35.75
N LYS A 160 -2.68 12.65 -34.42
CA LYS A 160 -1.50 12.81 -33.53
C LYS A 160 -0.91 11.52 -32.94
N LYS A 161 -1.38 10.32 -33.33
CA LYS A 161 -0.78 9.05 -32.87
C LYS A 161 0.59 8.76 -33.51
N GLY A 162 0.87 9.24 -34.72
CA GLY A 162 2.13 8.97 -35.42
C GLY A 162 3.38 9.54 -34.74
N SER A 163 3.31 10.78 -34.21
CA SER A 163 4.52 11.47 -33.72
C SER A 163 5.01 11.02 -32.34
N ARG A 164 4.23 10.23 -31.59
CA ARG A 164 4.60 9.73 -30.25
C ARG A 164 5.20 8.33 -30.30
N GLU A 165 4.86 7.51 -31.29
CA GLU A 165 5.50 6.22 -31.53
C GLU A 165 6.91 6.40 -32.11
N GLU A 166 7.12 7.33 -33.04
CA GLU A 166 8.46 7.61 -33.60
C GLU A 166 9.45 8.08 -32.53
N LYS A 167 9.04 9.01 -31.64
CA LYS A 167 9.91 9.47 -30.53
C LYS A 167 10.20 8.38 -29.49
N LYS A 168 9.29 7.43 -29.30
CA LYS A 168 9.47 6.32 -28.35
C LYS A 168 10.37 5.23 -28.94
N GLU A 169 10.34 5.04 -30.25
CA GLU A 169 11.22 4.11 -30.96
C GLU A 169 12.65 4.67 -31.10
N GLU A 170 12.79 5.96 -31.35
CA GLU A 170 14.10 6.63 -31.42
C GLU A 170 14.84 6.60 -30.07
N ALA A 171 14.14 6.91 -28.96
CA ALA A 171 14.71 6.80 -27.61
C ALA A 171 15.08 5.35 -27.22
N ARG A 172 14.32 4.36 -27.71
CA ARG A 172 14.61 2.94 -27.46
C ARG A 172 15.85 2.48 -28.24
N ARG A 173 16.04 2.98 -29.47
CA ARG A 173 17.24 2.71 -30.27
C ARG A 173 18.49 3.38 -29.72
N GLU A 174 18.38 4.56 -29.11
CA GLU A 174 19.52 5.22 -28.44
C GLU A 174 19.94 4.47 -27.17
N ALA A 175 18.97 4.07 -26.33
CA ALA A 175 19.25 3.30 -25.11
C ALA A 175 19.89 1.93 -25.40
N GLU A 176 19.50 1.28 -26.51
CA GLU A 176 20.09 0.01 -26.93
C GLU A 176 21.53 0.16 -27.43
N LYS A 177 21.83 1.22 -28.19
CA LYS A 177 23.19 1.57 -28.63
C LYS A 177 24.13 1.91 -27.46
N GLU A 178 23.61 2.52 -26.40
CA GLU A 178 24.39 2.86 -25.21
C GLU A 178 24.71 1.63 -24.34
N LYS A 179 23.79 0.66 -24.27
CA LYS A 179 24.05 -0.67 -23.67
C LYS A 179 25.15 -1.43 -24.41
N THR A 180 25.12 -1.46 -25.74
CA THR A 180 26.18 -2.17 -26.50
C THR A 180 27.54 -1.49 -26.35
N ARG A 181 27.59 -0.15 -26.21
CA ARG A 181 28.84 0.60 -25.97
C ARG A 181 29.43 0.36 -24.58
N THR A 182 28.59 0.22 -23.56
CA THR A 182 29.03 -0.03 -22.18
C THR A 182 29.51 -1.47 -21.99
N GLU A 183 28.85 -2.46 -22.61
CA GLU A 183 29.31 -3.85 -22.61
C GLU A 183 30.63 -4.05 -23.36
N GLY A 184 30.85 -3.33 -24.47
CA GLY A 184 32.14 -3.36 -25.19
C GLY A 184 33.30 -2.79 -24.37
N ARG A 185 33.07 -1.67 -23.66
CA ARG A 185 34.06 -1.06 -22.75
C ARG A 185 34.43 -1.98 -21.58
N HIS A 186 33.45 -2.72 -21.04
CA HIS A 186 33.69 -3.65 -19.93
C HIS A 186 34.57 -4.83 -20.36
N LYS A 187 34.30 -5.41 -21.54
CA LYS A 187 35.11 -6.51 -22.10
C LYS A 187 36.54 -6.07 -22.47
N GLU A 188 36.73 -4.84 -22.93
CA GLU A 188 38.07 -4.31 -23.22
C GLU A 188 38.87 -4.02 -21.93
N ALA A 189 38.21 -3.51 -20.88
CA ALA A 189 38.83 -3.29 -19.57
C ALA A 189 39.24 -4.60 -18.88
N GLU A 190 38.43 -5.65 -19.03
CA GLU A 190 38.69 -6.99 -18.49
C GLU A 190 39.90 -7.64 -19.19
N ARG A 191 39.96 -7.56 -20.54
CA ARG A 191 41.14 -8.01 -21.31
C ARG A 191 42.42 -7.26 -20.95
N LYS A 192 42.34 -5.94 -20.69
CA LYS A 192 43.51 -5.16 -20.25
C LYS A 192 43.97 -5.54 -18.85
N ARG A 193 43.06 -5.90 -17.93
CA ARG A 193 43.38 -6.42 -16.61
C ARG A 193 44.03 -7.80 -16.67
N GLU A 194 43.53 -8.71 -17.49
CA GLU A 194 44.14 -10.04 -17.69
C GLU A 194 45.54 -9.96 -18.30
N ALA A 195 45.75 -9.08 -19.29
CA ALA A 195 47.07 -8.86 -19.89
C ALA A 195 48.07 -8.25 -18.88
N GLN A 196 47.64 -7.32 -18.03
CA GLN A 196 48.49 -6.76 -16.96
C GLN A 196 48.84 -7.80 -15.89
N MET A 197 47.93 -8.70 -15.53
CA MET A 197 48.22 -9.81 -14.61
C MET A 197 49.24 -10.79 -15.18
N THR A 198 49.20 -11.04 -16.49
CA THR A 198 50.14 -11.95 -17.16
C THR A 198 51.54 -11.35 -17.25
N ILE A 199 51.66 -10.04 -17.47
CA ILE A 199 52.95 -9.32 -17.45
C ILE A 199 53.55 -9.29 -16.03
N ALA A 200 52.71 -9.13 -14.99
CA ALA A 200 53.16 -9.16 -13.60
C ALA A 200 53.66 -10.55 -13.18
N ASP A 201 53.03 -11.64 -13.65
CA ASP A 201 53.41 -13.03 -13.34
C ASP A 201 54.69 -13.48 -14.06
N MET A 202 55.01 -12.87 -15.21
CA MET A 202 56.30 -13.08 -15.89
C MET A 202 57.46 -12.35 -15.20
N GLY A 203 57.22 -11.15 -14.64
CA GLY A 203 58.23 -10.39 -13.89
C GLY A 203 58.62 -11.04 -12.56
N THR A 204 57.68 -11.66 -11.86
CA THR A 204 57.95 -12.41 -10.62
C THR A 204 58.65 -13.75 -10.87
N ARG A 205 58.49 -14.38 -12.05
CA ARG A 205 59.25 -15.60 -12.40
C ARG A 205 60.72 -15.32 -12.67
N GLN A 206 61.06 -14.23 -13.35
CA GLN A 206 62.46 -13.86 -13.59
C GLN A 206 63.19 -13.47 -12.29
N HIS A 207 62.51 -12.76 -11.38
CA HIS A 207 63.09 -12.40 -10.08
C HIS A 207 63.21 -13.60 -9.11
N LYS A 208 62.36 -14.62 -9.26
CA LYS A 208 62.40 -15.85 -8.43
C LYS A 208 63.43 -16.87 -8.92
N GLU A 209 63.86 -16.81 -10.18
CA GLU A 209 65.02 -17.59 -10.68
C GLU A 209 66.35 -16.93 -10.29
N GLU A 210 66.45 -15.60 -10.30
CA GLU A 210 67.65 -14.85 -9.88
C GLU A 210 67.97 -15.01 -8.39
N ILE A 211 66.95 -15.07 -7.52
CA ILE A 211 67.14 -15.29 -6.06
C ILE A 211 67.44 -16.78 -5.74
N ARG A 212 67.23 -17.70 -6.68
CA ARG A 212 67.39 -19.16 -6.47
C ARG A 212 68.80 -19.68 -6.80
N GLU A 213 69.64 -18.90 -7.47
CA GLU A 213 71.05 -19.23 -7.71
C GLU A 213 72.02 -18.68 -6.65
N GLU A 214 71.61 -17.72 -5.82
CA GLU A 214 72.51 -17.07 -4.84
C GLU A 214 72.33 -17.55 -3.39
N SER A 215 71.44 -18.53 -3.13
CA SER A 215 71.18 -19.05 -1.77
C SER A 215 71.25 -20.58 -1.71
N ARG A 216 72.23 -21.14 -2.41
CA ARG A 216 72.65 -22.55 -2.35
C ARG A 216 73.88 -22.76 -1.47
N GLU A 217 73.99 -22.01 -0.38
CA GLU A 217 74.89 -22.25 0.74
C GLU A 217 74.17 -21.74 1.99
N ASP A 218 73.43 -22.64 2.64
CA ASP A 218 73.25 -22.73 4.10
C ASP A 218 72.02 -23.58 4.43
N VAL A 219 72.31 -24.70 5.07
CA VAL A 219 71.43 -25.82 5.37
C VAL A 219 70.94 -25.71 6.82
N ALA A 220 69.69 -26.14 7.02
CA ALA A 220 69.07 -26.61 8.27
C ALA A 220 68.60 -25.59 9.31
N THR A 221 67.27 -25.48 9.50
CA THR A 221 66.54 -26.08 10.64
C THR A 221 65.05 -25.70 10.64
N ARG A 222 64.21 -26.63 11.16
CA ARG A 222 62.85 -26.46 11.71
C ARG A 222 61.66 -26.32 10.74
N GLU A 223 61.12 -27.48 10.38
CA GLU A 223 59.67 -27.69 10.28
C GLU A 223 59.08 -27.86 11.69
N GLU A 224 58.05 -27.09 12.01
CA GLU A 224 56.80 -27.46 12.71
C GLU A 224 56.07 -26.18 13.15
N ASP A 225 54.73 -26.23 13.09
CA ASP A 225 53.73 -25.28 13.60
C ASP A 225 53.32 -24.09 12.69
N ILE A 226 52.15 -24.22 12.06
CA ILE A 226 50.96 -23.33 12.10
C ILE A 226 49.99 -23.77 10.98
N ASP A 227 49.14 -24.78 11.25
CA ASP A 227 47.85 -24.97 10.56
C ASP A 227 46.83 -25.54 11.56
N ASP A 228 46.56 -24.79 12.63
CA ASP A 228 45.50 -25.15 13.59
C ASP A 228 44.75 -23.93 14.18
N SER A 229 44.95 -22.72 13.66
CA SER A 229 44.20 -21.53 14.10
C SER A 229 43.08 -21.09 13.15
N THR A 230 43.05 -21.62 11.92
CA THR A 230 42.09 -21.18 10.90
C THR A 230 40.83 -22.04 10.86
N LYS A 231 40.90 -23.30 11.30
CA LYS A 231 39.76 -24.24 11.26
C LYS A 231 38.82 -24.15 12.48
N MET A 232 39.26 -23.56 13.58
CA MET A 232 38.40 -23.33 14.76
C MET A 232 37.54 -22.06 14.66
N ALA A 233 37.90 -21.10 13.80
CA ALA A 233 37.16 -19.85 13.62
C ALA A 233 35.93 -20.02 12.70
N GLU A 234 36.00 -20.90 11.70
CA GLU A 234 34.89 -21.15 10.77
C GLU A 234 33.74 -21.91 11.46
N HIS A 235 34.05 -22.82 12.39
CA HIS A 235 33.05 -23.62 13.09
C HIS A 235 32.31 -22.87 14.23
N GLN A 236 32.81 -21.69 14.65
CA GLN A 236 32.13 -20.83 15.64
C GLN A 236 31.16 -19.82 15.00
N ILE A 237 31.40 -19.42 13.74
CA ILE A 237 30.55 -18.47 13.02
C ILE A 237 29.28 -19.16 12.49
N GLU A 238 29.39 -20.43 12.10
CA GLU A 238 28.26 -21.22 11.57
C GLU A 238 27.29 -21.70 12.67
N ALA A 239 27.77 -21.80 13.92
CA ALA A 239 26.98 -22.13 15.10
C ALA A 239 26.18 -20.93 15.67
N GLN A 240 26.61 -19.68 15.44
CA GLN A 240 25.86 -18.47 15.86
C GLN A 240 24.79 -18.05 14.83
N ALA A 241 24.90 -18.47 13.58
CA ALA A 241 23.93 -18.19 12.52
C ALA A 241 22.65 -19.06 12.59
N THR A 242 22.66 -20.11 13.42
CA THR A 242 21.55 -21.05 13.58
C THR A 242 20.65 -20.77 14.80
N GLU A 243 21.07 -19.92 15.74
CA GLU A 243 20.26 -19.48 16.89
C GLU A 243 19.41 -18.21 16.65
N ILE A 244 19.63 -17.48 15.56
CA ILE A 244 18.86 -16.23 15.24
C ILE A 244 17.59 -16.52 14.41
N LYS A 245 17.22 -17.79 14.20
CA LYS A 245 16.02 -18.21 13.43
C LYS A 245 14.86 -18.76 14.27
N GLN A 246 14.86 -18.57 15.57
CA GLN A 246 13.72 -18.83 16.43
C GLN A 246 13.44 -17.60 17.31
N ASP A 247 12.72 -16.61 16.75
CA ASP A 247 11.80 -15.71 17.48
C ASP A 247 11.34 -14.55 16.58
N ILE A 248 10.49 -14.82 15.58
CA ILE A 248 9.53 -13.83 15.07
C ILE A 248 8.25 -14.58 14.67
N ARG A 249 7.31 -14.64 15.61
CA ARG A 249 5.89 -14.89 15.33
C ARG A 249 5.04 -13.94 16.17
N VAL A 250 4.01 -13.42 15.50
CA VAL A 250 2.76 -12.81 15.99
C VAL A 250 2.64 -11.26 15.90
N ALA A 251 1.58 -10.88 15.17
CA ALA A 251 0.82 -9.61 15.13
C ALA A 251 1.50 -8.38 14.48
N ASP A 252 0.83 -7.53 13.69
CA ASP A 252 -0.60 -7.25 13.52
C ASP A 252 -0.82 -6.59 12.15
N GLN A 253 -1.85 -7.03 11.43
CA GLN A 253 -2.34 -6.42 10.18
C GLN A 253 -3.69 -5.79 10.50
N THR A 254 -3.71 -4.47 10.64
CA THR A 254 -4.94 -3.68 10.60
C THR A 254 -4.68 -2.43 9.76
N GLU A 255 -5.03 -2.51 8.48
CA GLU A 255 -5.14 -1.34 7.61
C GLU A 255 -6.54 -0.74 7.77
N LEU A 256 -6.62 0.43 8.41
CA LEU A 256 -7.82 1.28 8.45
C LEU A 256 -7.91 2.04 7.12
N ASN A 257 -8.88 1.67 6.27
CA ASN A 257 -9.26 2.46 5.10
C ASN A 257 -10.26 3.55 5.49
N TYR A 258 -9.81 4.80 5.43
CA TYR A 258 -10.65 6.00 5.52
C TYR A 258 -10.94 6.46 4.08
N SER A 259 -12.09 6.09 3.51
CA SER A 259 -12.61 6.72 2.30
C SER A 259 -13.77 7.64 2.69
N TYR A 260 -13.51 8.95 2.58
CA TYR A 260 -14.49 10.00 2.81
C TYR A 260 -15.15 10.32 1.47
N SER A 261 -16.41 9.92 1.28
CA SER A 261 -17.26 10.42 0.20
C SER A 261 -18.19 11.48 0.79
N PHE A 262 -18.13 12.68 0.22
CA PHE A 262 -18.98 13.79 0.62
C PHE A 262 -19.86 14.17 -0.56
N SER A 263 -21.16 14.27 -0.31
CA SER A 263 -22.13 14.84 -1.24
C SER A 263 -22.78 16.01 -0.53
N PHE A 264 -22.77 17.20 -1.14
CA PHE A 264 -23.56 18.33 -0.66
C PHE A 264 -24.72 18.61 -1.60
N SER A 265 -25.89 18.56 -0.99
CA SER A 265 -27.16 19.08 -1.47
C SER A 265 -27.21 20.58 -1.22
N SER A 266 -27.52 21.34 -2.26
CA SER A 266 -27.97 22.73 -2.15
C SER A 266 -29.37 22.82 -2.76
N LYS A 267 -30.37 23.11 -1.91
CA LYS A 267 -31.65 23.73 -2.31
C LYS A 267 -31.31 25.09 -2.93
N GLU A 268 -31.93 25.54 -4.03
CA GLU A 268 -33.32 26.00 -4.15
C GLU A 268 -33.67 26.30 -5.66
N PRO A 269 -34.91 26.72 -6.00
CA PRO A 269 -35.92 25.97 -6.76
C PRO A 269 -35.91 26.15 -8.30
N GLU A 270 -36.68 25.27 -8.95
CA GLU A 270 -36.82 25.04 -10.39
C GLU A 270 -37.23 26.26 -11.25
N PRO A 271 -37.04 26.14 -12.59
CA PRO A 271 -38.22 25.85 -13.38
C PRO A 271 -38.08 24.61 -14.28
N GLU A 272 -39.21 23.90 -14.36
CA GLU A 272 -39.47 22.70 -15.15
C GLU A 272 -39.02 22.81 -16.62
N THR A 273 -38.41 21.73 -17.12
CA THR A 273 -38.78 20.97 -18.35
C THR A 273 -37.57 20.45 -19.13
N LYS A 274 -37.27 19.16 -18.96
CA LYS A 274 -37.36 18.09 -19.98
C LYS A 274 -36.56 16.87 -19.50
N ALA A 275 -37.24 15.73 -19.54
CA ALA A 275 -36.70 14.44 -19.18
C ALA A 275 -35.52 14.05 -20.08
N GLU A 276 -34.37 13.77 -19.48
CA GLU A 276 -33.30 13.00 -20.08
C GLU A 276 -32.96 11.81 -19.17
N GLU A 277 -32.98 10.63 -19.77
CA GLU A 277 -32.75 9.33 -19.15
C GLU A 277 -31.41 9.29 -18.41
N LYS A 278 -31.46 9.01 -17.10
CA LYS A 278 -30.30 8.61 -16.32
C LYS A 278 -29.81 7.26 -16.86
N LYS A 279 -28.66 7.27 -17.55
CA LYS A 279 -27.89 6.05 -17.77
C LYS A 279 -27.36 5.53 -16.44
N GLU A 280 -27.71 4.29 -16.18
CA GLU A 280 -27.30 3.41 -15.10
C GLU A 280 -25.77 3.42 -14.93
N PRO A 281 -25.22 3.42 -13.69
CA PRO A 281 -23.78 3.36 -13.49
C PRO A 281 -23.23 2.05 -14.04
N GLU A 282 -22.37 2.15 -15.05
CA GLU A 282 -21.67 1.04 -15.67
C GLU A 282 -20.81 0.32 -14.62
N VAL A 283 -21.27 -0.88 -14.24
CA VAL A 283 -20.58 -1.80 -13.34
C VAL A 283 -19.26 -2.19 -14.01
N GLN A 284 -18.14 -1.91 -13.35
CA GLN A 284 -16.82 -2.32 -13.84
C GLN A 284 -16.80 -3.85 -13.97
N ALA A 285 -16.79 -4.34 -15.21
CA ALA A 285 -16.72 -5.76 -15.51
C ALA A 285 -15.36 -6.32 -15.04
N LEU A 286 -15.37 -7.05 -13.93
CA LEU A 286 -14.25 -7.89 -13.50
C LEU A 286 -14.35 -9.24 -14.23
N PRO A 287 -13.36 -9.66 -15.02
CA PRO A 287 -13.36 -10.97 -15.64
C PRO A 287 -12.87 -11.99 -14.60
N LEU A 288 -13.76 -12.43 -13.72
CA LEU A 288 -13.58 -13.67 -12.98
C LEU A 288 -14.50 -14.71 -13.59
N ASP A 289 -13.93 -15.60 -14.41
CA ASP A 289 -14.57 -16.87 -14.76
C ASP A 289 -14.62 -17.73 -13.48
N ASP A 290 -15.70 -17.58 -12.73
CA ASP A 290 -15.97 -18.25 -11.48
C ASP A 290 -17.48 -18.50 -11.34
N GLU A 291 -17.86 -19.77 -11.34
CA GLU A 291 -19.25 -20.22 -11.28
C GLU A 291 -19.99 -19.66 -10.05
N PHE A 292 -19.31 -19.54 -8.91
CA PHE A 292 -19.92 -19.01 -7.69
C PHE A 292 -20.12 -17.49 -7.75
N PHE A 293 -19.16 -16.77 -8.33
CA PHE A 293 -19.27 -15.31 -8.50
C PHE A 293 -20.40 -14.94 -9.47
N ASN A 294 -20.53 -15.67 -10.57
CA ASN A 294 -21.58 -15.45 -11.57
C ASN A 294 -22.98 -15.57 -10.94
N LYS A 295 -23.21 -16.57 -10.09
CA LYS A 295 -24.48 -16.71 -9.35
C LYS A 295 -24.76 -15.54 -8.41
N ILE A 296 -23.72 -14.99 -7.77
CA ILE A 296 -23.88 -13.81 -6.91
C ILE A 296 -24.26 -12.58 -7.74
N GLN A 297 -23.62 -12.38 -8.90
CA GLN A 297 -23.96 -11.28 -9.81
C GLN A 297 -25.41 -11.40 -10.30
N GLU A 298 -25.84 -12.58 -10.73
CA GLU A 298 -27.23 -12.82 -11.16
C GLU A 298 -28.25 -12.49 -10.05
N LEU A 299 -27.93 -12.83 -8.79
CA LEU A 299 -28.76 -12.46 -7.65
C LEU A 299 -28.78 -10.95 -7.40
N PHE A 300 -27.67 -10.25 -7.62
CA PHE A 300 -27.62 -8.79 -7.48
C PHE A 300 -28.41 -8.09 -8.59
N ASP A 301 -28.24 -8.54 -9.83
CA ASP A 301 -28.92 -7.97 -11.00
C ASP A 301 -30.45 -8.19 -10.91
N SER A 302 -30.89 -9.41 -10.58
CA SER A 302 -32.31 -9.72 -10.40
C SER A 302 -32.94 -8.98 -9.21
N GLY A 303 -32.15 -8.65 -8.19
CA GLY A 303 -32.60 -7.91 -7.01
C GLY A 303 -32.51 -6.38 -7.13
N GLY A 304 -31.99 -5.85 -8.23
CA GLY A 304 -31.67 -4.42 -8.37
C GLY A 304 -30.65 -3.95 -7.31
N ILE A 305 -29.78 -4.85 -6.86
CA ILE A 305 -28.79 -4.58 -5.81
C ILE A 305 -27.57 -3.94 -6.45
N ILE A 306 -27.19 -2.76 -5.95
CA ILE A 306 -26.04 -2.03 -6.46
C ILE A 306 -24.82 -2.35 -5.59
N VAL A 307 -23.72 -2.80 -6.21
CA VAL A 307 -22.45 -3.03 -5.51
C VAL A 307 -21.67 -1.73 -5.43
N GLU A 308 -21.37 -1.26 -4.21
CA GLU A 308 -20.55 -0.07 -3.97
C GLU A 308 -19.05 -0.40 -3.84
N ASP A 309 -18.75 -1.53 -3.20
CA ASP A 309 -17.37 -1.98 -2.94
C ASP A 309 -17.27 -3.50 -3.05
N PHE A 310 -16.11 -3.98 -3.48
CA PHE A 310 -15.83 -5.39 -3.71
C PHE A 310 -14.43 -5.73 -3.22
N ASN A 311 -14.34 -6.78 -2.41
CA ASN A 311 -13.08 -7.32 -1.94
C ASN A 311 -13.03 -8.85 -2.14
N LEU A 312 -12.04 -9.29 -2.92
CA LEU A 312 -11.78 -10.70 -3.19
C LEU A 312 -10.94 -11.28 -2.04
N ILE A 313 -11.58 -12.04 -1.14
CA ILE A 313 -10.88 -12.75 -0.06
C ILE A 313 -10.22 -14.02 -0.61
N ARG A 314 -11.01 -14.86 -1.29
CA ARG A 314 -10.52 -16.09 -1.90
C ARG A 314 -11.37 -16.49 -3.10
N LYS A 315 -10.74 -16.54 -4.27
CA LYS A 315 -11.39 -16.95 -5.53
C LYS A 315 -12.17 -18.26 -5.35
N GLY A 316 -13.41 -18.30 -5.82
CA GLY A 316 -14.33 -19.44 -5.80
C GLY A 316 -14.96 -19.77 -4.46
N THR A 317 -14.57 -19.07 -3.39
CA THR A 317 -14.92 -19.51 -2.04
C THR A 317 -15.41 -18.40 -1.14
N GLU A 318 -14.78 -17.23 -1.15
CA GLU A 318 -15.12 -16.13 -0.24
C GLU A 318 -14.98 -14.76 -0.91
N TYR A 319 -16.04 -13.97 -0.81
CA TYR A 319 -16.12 -12.61 -1.34
C TYR A 319 -16.79 -11.69 -0.34
N ASP A 320 -16.28 -10.48 -0.21
CA ASP A 320 -16.84 -9.44 0.64
C ASP A 320 -17.30 -8.28 -0.24
N PHE A 321 -18.51 -7.78 0.01
CA PHE A 321 -19.12 -6.69 -0.75
C PHE A 321 -19.68 -5.64 0.21
N VAL A 322 -19.78 -4.40 -0.26
CA VAL A 322 -20.69 -3.40 0.30
C VAL A 322 -21.76 -3.16 -0.76
N ILE A 323 -23.02 -3.43 -0.41
CA ILE A 323 -24.14 -3.41 -1.35
C ILE A 323 -25.23 -2.43 -0.90
N ARG A 324 -25.94 -1.86 -1.86
CA ARG A 324 -27.19 -1.13 -1.65
C ARG A 324 -28.35 -1.99 -2.11
N VAL A 325 -29.23 -2.29 -1.17
CA VAL A 325 -30.44 -3.06 -1.42
C VAL A 325 -31.62 -2.09 -1.51
N PRO A 326 -32.37 -2.06 -2.63
CA PRO A 326 -33.57 -1.24 -2.73
C PRO A 326 -34.64 -1.75 -1.75
N SER A 327 -35.26 -0.85 -1.00
CA SER A 327 -36.34 -1.16 -0.07
C SER A 327 -37.46 -0.13 -0.15
N PRO A 328 -38.68 -0.43 0.37
CA PRO A 328 -39.80 0.52 0.35
C PRO A 328 -39.51 1.86 1.04
N VAL A 329 -38.53 1.89 1.96
CA VAL A 329 -38.13 3.09 2.70
C VAL A 329 -36.89 3.79 2.11
N GLY A 330 -36.40 3.33 0.96
CA GLY A 330 -35.20 3.82 0.30
C GLY A 330 -34.11 2.76 0.16
N GLU A 331 -32.94 3.17 -0.32
CA GLU A 331 -31.78 2.28 -0.46
C GLU A 331 -31.09 2.06 0.88
N LEU A 332 -30.93 0.78 1.25
CA LEU A 332 -30.28 0.39 2.49
C LEU A 332 -28.90 -0.19 2.20
N ARG A 333 -27.89 0.27 2.94
CA ARG A 333 -26.51 -0.21 2.80
C ARG A 333 -26.28 -1.43 3.70
N TYR A 334 -25.72 -2.50 3.13
CA TYR A 334 -25.37 -3.72 3.83
C TYR A 334 -23.93 -4.12 3.54
N PHE A 335 -23.29 -4.72 4.54
CA PHE A 335 -22.10 -5.53 4.31
C PHE A 335 -22.56 -6.92 3.87
N CYS A 336 -22.13 -7.37 2.70
CA CYS A 336 -22.49 -8.68 2.18
C CYS A 336 -21.28 -9.60 2.14
N LYS A 337 -21.33 -10.73 2.85
CA LYS A 337 -20.28 -11.75 2.85
C LYS A 337 -20.78 -13.00 2.16
N ALA A 338 -20.19 -13.36 1.03
CA ALA A 338 -20.56 -14.53 0.26
C ALA A 338 -19.57 -15.67 0.46
N LYS A 339 -20.07 -16.87 0.75
CA LYS A 339 -19.25 -18.05 1.03
C LYS A 339 -19.79 -19.34 0.39
N SER A 340 -18.98 -19.95 -0.49
CA SER A 340 -19.25 -21.21 -1.18
C SER A 340 -18.95 -22.41 -0.28
N LYS A 341 -19.67 -22.55 0.83
CA LYS A 341 -19.49 -23.65 1.77
C LYS A 341 -20.80 -24.41 1.94
N LYS A 342 -20.74 -25.75 1.80
CA LYS A 342 -21.91 -26.64 1.93
C LYS A 342 -22.60 -26.58 3.30
N LYS A 343 -21.83 -26.29 4.36
CA LYS A 343 -22.35 -26.11 5.73
C LYS A 343 -21.68 -24.93 6.43
N LEU A 344 -22.48 -23.99 6.91
CA LEU A 344 -22.02 -22.81 7.63
C LEU A 344 -21.92 -23.09 9.13
N ASN A 345 -20.74 -22.85 9.70
CA ASN A 345 -20.52 -23.01 11.14
C ASN A 345 -20.71 -21.68 11.89
N ASP A 346 -20.71 -21.76 13.22
CA ASP A 346 -20.77 -20.63 14.14
C ASP A 346 -19.61 -19.64 13.96
N GLY A 347 -18.40 -20.15 13.67
CA GLY A 347 -17.23 -19.32 13.37
C GLY A 347 -17.39 -18.47 12.11
N ASP A 348 -17.98 -19.02 11.05
CA ASP A 348 -18.23 -18.31 9.78
C ASP A 348 -19.23 -17.16 9.99
N VAL A 349 -20.30 -17.42 10.74
CA VAL A 349 -21.32 -16.41 11.09
C VAL A 349 -20.72 -15.32 11.98
N SER A 350 -19.97 -15.71 13.01
CA SER A 350 -19.33 -14.75 13.94
C SER A 350 -18.34 -13.85 13.21
N ALA A 351 -17.54 -14.41 12.30
CA ALA A 351 -16.59 -13.64 11.49
C ALA A 351 -17.31 -12.65 10.55
N ALA A 352 -18.41 -13.07 9.91
CA ALA A 352 -19.23 -12.19 9.08
C ALA A 352 -19.84 -11.05 9.91
N PHE A 353 -20.33 -11.36 11.12
CA PHE A 353 -20.93 -10.37 12.00
C PHE A 353 -19.90 -9.34 12.49
N VAL A 354 -18.73 -9.79 12.94
CA VAL A 354 -17.63 -8.89 13.37
C VAL A 354 -17.21 -7.98 12.23
N ALA A 355 -17.06 -8.51 11.01
CA ALA A 355 -16.71 -7.70 9.84
C ALA A 355 -17.78 -6.62 9.54
N GLY A 356 -19.06 -6.95 9.69
CA GLY A 356 -20.15 -5.97 9.59
C GLY A 356 -20.11 -4.90 10.67
N GLN A 357 -19.88 -5.31 11.93
CA GLN A 357 -19.77 -4.38 13.07
C GLN A 357 -18.59 -3.42 12.89
N MET A 358 -17.45 -3.90 12.41
CA MET A 358 -16.28 -3.04 12.10
C MET A 358 -16.59 -2.00 11.02
N LYS A 359 -17.48 -2.32 10.08
CA LYS A 359 -17.95 -1.39 9.04
C LYS A 359 -19.15 -0.54 9.47
N GLY A 360 -19.73 -0.80 10.65
CA GLY A 360 -20.95 -0.15 11.11
C GLY A 360 -22.16 -0.44 10.22
N LEU A 361 -22.18 -1.59 9.54
CA LEU A 361 -23.23 -1.97 8.59
C LEU A 361 -23.94 -3.26 9.03
N PRO A 362 -25.26 -3.38 8.79
CA PRO A 362 -25.97 -4.65 8.91
C PRO A 362 -25.40 -5.67 7.91
N VAL A 363 -25.48 -6.95 8.25
CA VAL A 363 -24.80 -8.01 7.49
C VAL A 363 -25.80 -8.86 6.74
N ILE A 364 -25.51 -9.08 5.47
CA ILE A 364 -26.13 -10.13 4.66
C ILE A 364 -25.07 -11.20 4.40
N MET A 365 -25.37 -12.44 4.73
CA MET A 365 -24.51 -13.57 4.42
C MET A 365 -25.12 -14.38 3.29
N LEU A 366 -24.38 -14.53 2.20
CA LEU A 366 -24.77 -15.36 1.06
C LEU A 366 -24.03 -16.69 1.12
N THR A 367 -24.74 -17.79 0.91
CA THR A 367 -24.13 -19.12 0.90
C THR A 367 -24.86 -20.04 -0.07
N MET A 368 -24.22 -21.13 -0.52
CA MET A 368 -24.89 -22.20 -1.31
C MET A 368 -25.24 -23.42 -0.45
N GLY A 369 -25.05 -23.32 0.87
CA GLY A 369 -25.17 -24.42 1.80
C GLY A 369 -26.10 -24.12 2.96
N GLU A 370 -26.33 -25.12 3.80
CA GLU A 370 -27.18 -24.98 4.96
C GLU A 370 -26.40 -24.50 6.18
N MET A 371 -27.08 -23.75 7.05
CA MET A 371 -26.52 -23.42 8.36
C MET A 371 -26.61 -24.61 9.31
N THR A 372 -25.60 -24.76 10.17
CA THR A 372 -25.73 -25.66 11.33
C THR A 372 -26.81 -25.15 12.29
N ALA A 373 -27.47 -26.05 13.03
CA ALA A 373 -28.52 -25.68 13.99
C ALA A 373 -28.05 -24.63 15.01
N ARG A 374 -26.81 -24.76 15.48
CA ARG A 374 -26.16 -23.80 16.37
C ARG A 374 -25.96 -22.42 15.73
N ALA A 375 -25.54 -22.38 14.46
CA ALA A 375 -25.36 -21.13 13.74
C ALA A 375 -26.70 -20.42 13.49
N LYS A 376 -27.76 -21.18 13.20
CA LYS A 376 -29.11 -20.64 13.01
C LYS A 376 -29.65 -20.03 14.30
N GLU A 377 -29.52 -20.74 15.42
CA GLU A 377 -29.92 -20.24 16.73
C GLU A 377 -29.18 -18.95 17.12
N MET A 378 -27.88 -18.88 16.84
CA MET A 378 -27.06 -17.70 17.09
C MET A 378 -27.50 -16.48 16.28
N VAL A 379 -27.85 -16.66 15.00
CA VAL A 379 -28.38 -15.56 14.17
C VAL A 379 -29.72 -15.06 14.71
N GLU A 380 -30.62 -15.96 15.08
CA GLU A 380 -31.96 -15.61 15.56
C GLU A 380 -31.94 -14.91 16.94
N LYS A 381 -31.06 -15.34 17.85
CA LYS A 381 -31.01 -14.83 19.23
C LYS A 381 -30.07 -13.65 19.40
N ASP A 382 -28.86 -13.73 18.83
CA ASP A 382 -27.76 -12.83 19.16
C ASP A 382 -27.55 -11.74 18.10
N PHE A 383 -27.90 -12.00 16.83
CA PHE A 383 -27.56 -11.12 15.70
C PHE A 383 -28.79 -10.55 14.97
N LYS A 384 -29.54 -9.66 15.63
CA LYS A 384 -30.74 -9.01 15.08
C LYS A 384 -30.54 -8.26 13.75
N SER A 385 -29.31 -7.85 13.44
CA SER A 385 -28.94 -7.13 12.20
C SER A 385 -28.24 -8.02 11.17
N PHE A 386 -28.42 -9.33 11.25
CA PHE A 386 -27.77 -10.32 10.40
C PHE A 386 -28.81 -11.14 9.64
N VAL A 387 -28.69 -11.19 8.32
CA VAL A 387 -29.60 -11.90 7.43
C VAL A 387 -28.81 -12.93 6.65
N VAL A 388 -29.31 -14.16 6.56
CA VAL A 388 -28.70 -15.21 5.73
C VAL A 388 -29.61 -15.48 4.54
N LYS A 389 -29.03 -15.49 3.34
CA LYS A 389 -29.72 -15.92 2.11
C LYS A 389 -28.94 -17.05 1.45
N ASN A 390 -29.68 -18.06 1.00
CA ASN A 390 -29.13 -19.14 0.20
C ASN A 390 -29.17 -18.74 -1.27
N ILE A 391 -28.11 -19.07 -2.01
CA ILE A 391 -28.01 -18.92 -3.47
C ILE A 391 -28.09 -20.34 -4.02
N GLU A 392 -29.18 -20.67 -4.71
CA GLU A 392 -29.35 -21.97 -5.37
C GLU A 392 -28.67 -22.00 -6.75
#